data_AF-A0A8D1AC91-F1
#
_entry.id   AF-A0A8D1AC91-F1
#
_cell.length_a   1.000
_cell.length_b   1.000
_cell.length_c   1.000
_cell.angle_alpha   90.00
_cell.angle_beta   90.00
_cell.angle_gamma   90.00
#
_symmetry.space_group_name_H-M   'P 1'
#
loop_
_entity.id
_entity.type
_entity.pdbx_description
1 polymer ?
#
loop_
_entity_poly.entity_id
_entity_poly.type
_entity_poly.pdbx_seq_one_letter_code
_entity_poly.pdbx_strand_id
1 'polypeptide(L)'
;AVCDLGDYDPLSILWVKRYFIMETMYNAFWDHLKDQLSSTPPDFTCALELLREVKAILLSLLLLRQNCLRNKVEEALDIDLLKQEAEHGVLDVPHLSNYILNLMILLCAPV
;
A
#
# COMPACT_ATOMS: atom_id res chain seq x y z
N ALA A 1 48.02 9.06 0.77
CA ALA A 1 48.00 7.60 1.01
C ALA A 1 47.11 7.36 2.22
N VAL A 2 46.10 6.51 2.03
CA VAL A 2 45.21 5.90 3.03
C VAL A 2 44.54 6.88 4.00
N CYS A 3 43.31 7.29 3.67
CA CYS A 3 42.38 7.70 4.72
C CYS A 3 41.89 6.43 5.41
N ASP A 4 42.14 6.37 6.71
CA ASP A 4 41.81 5.26 7.60
C ASP A 4 40.35 4.82 7.45
N LEU A 5 40.15 3.57 7.03
CA LEU A 5 38.90 2.82 7.23
C LEU A 5 38.83 2.40 8.71
N GLY A 6 38.65 3.40 9.59
CA GLY A 6 38.43 3.20 11.01
C GLY A 6 36.97 2.84 11.30
N ASP A 7 36.76 1.60 11.74
CA ASP A 7 35.58 1.08 12.44
C ASP A 7 34.20 1.32 11.80
N TYR A 8 33.95 0.64 10.67
CA TYR A 8 32.58 0.35 10.27
C TYR A 8 32.10 -0.90 11.01
N ASP A 9 31.18 -0.74 11.98
CA ASP A 9 30.47 -1.85 12.61
C ASP A 9 29.89 -2.77 11.52
N PRO A 10 30.25 -4.06 11.45
CA PRO A 10 29.69 -5.00 10.46
C PRO A 10 28.15 -5.00 10.43
N LEU A 11 27.50 -4.74 11.57
CA LEU A 11 26.04 -4.58 11.65
C LEU A 11 25.58 -3.32 10.91
N SER A 12 26.31 -2.21 10.98
CA SER A 12 25.96 -0.98 10.26
C SER A 12 26.00 -1.16 8.73
N ILE A 13 26.97 -1.92 8.19
CA ILE A 13 27.00 -2.27 6.76
C ILE A 13 25.81 -3.17 6.38
N LEU A 14 25.47 -4.15 7.23
CA LEU A 14 24.32 -5.03 7.00
C LEU A 14 22.99 -4.28 7.08
N TRP A 15 22.83 -3.36 8.02
CA TRP A 15 21.67 -2.48 8.13
C TRP A 15 21.52 -1.56 6.92
N VAL A 16 22.61 -0.93 6.48
CA VAL A 16 22.60 -0.07 5.27
C VAL A 16 22.26 -0.88 4.03
N LYS A 17 22.86 -2.08 3.86
CA LYS A 17 22.51 -2.97 2.75
C LYS A 17 21.04 -3.41 2.80
N ARG A 18 20.53 -3.77 3.98
CA ARG A 18 19.13 -4.17 4.17
C ARG A 18 18.20 -3.00 3.85
N TYR A 19 18.48 -1.82 4.37
CA TYR A 19 17.69 -0.61 4.09
C TYR A 19 17.68 -0.30 2.59
N PHE A 20 18.86 -0.28 1.95
CA PHE A 20 18.97 0.00 0.52
C PHE A 20 18.19 -0.99 -0.35
N ILE A 21 18.24 -2.29 -0.04
CA ILE A 21 17.46 -3.31 -0.75
C ILE A 21 15.97 -3.07 -0.56
N MET A 22 15.51 -2.81 0.68
CA MET A 22 14.09 -2.54 0.96
C MET A 22 13.60 -1.28 0.25
N GLU A 23 14.39 -0.20 0.28
CA GLU A 23 14.10 1.07 -0.38
C GLU A 23 14.05 0.90 -1.90
N THR A 24 15.01 0.18 -2.49
CA THR A 24 15.03 -0.09 -3.93
C THR A 24 13.82 -0.91 -4.38
N MET A 25 13.46 -1.96 -3.63
CA MET A 25 12.26 -2.77 -3.91
C MET A 25 10.99 -1.94 -3.79
N TYR A 26 10.86 -1.15 -2.72
CA TYR A 26 9.73 -0.27 -2.49
C TYR A 26 9.58 0.73 -3.64
N ASN A 27 10.65 1.44 -3.99
CA ASN A 27 10.63 2.41 -5.08
C ASN A 27 10.28 1.75 -6.42
N ALA A 28 10.87 0.59 -6.73
CA ALA A 28 10.56 -0.13 -7.97
C ALA A 28 9.07 -0.50 -8.09
N PHE A 29 8.43 -0.88 -6.97
CA PHE A 29 6.98 -1.13 -6.95
C PHE A 29 6.18 0.15 -7.23
N TRP A 30 6.47 1.26 -6.53
CA TRP A 30 5.72 2.51 -6.71
C TRP A 30 5.97 3.17 -8.05
N ASP A 31 7.18 3.05 -8.60
CA ASP A 31 7.50 3.50 -9.95
C ASP A 31 6.69 2.71 -10.98
N HIS A 32 6.62 1.37 -10.85
CA HIS A 32 5.80 0.54 -11.72
C HIS A 32 4.31 0.88 -11.65
N LEU A 33 3.78 1.06 -10.44
CA LEU A 33 2.39 1.46 -10.22
C LEU A 33 2.11 2.82 -10.88
N LYS A 34 3.02 3.78 -10.70
CA LYS A 34 2.89 5.12 -11.29
C LYS A 34 2.90 5.07 -12.82
N ASP A 35 3.78 4.26 -13.41
CA ASP A 35 3.85 4.09 -14.86
C ASP A 35 2.56 3.50 -15.43
N GLN A 36 2.00 2.47 -14.77
CA GLN A 36 0.70 1.88 -15.17
C GLN A 36 -0.44 2.90 -15.11
N LEU A 37 -0.54 3.66 -14.02
CA LEU A 37 -1.59 4.67 -13.84
C LEU A 37 -1.42 5.90 -14.75
N SER A 38 -0.20 6.19 -15.20
CA SER A 38 0.09 7.30 -16.11
C SER A 38 -0.08 6.93 -17.60
N SER A 39 -0.23 5.65 -17.91
CA SER A 39 -0.46 5.17 -19.26
C SER A 39 -1.83 5.60 -19.82
N THR A 40 -2.01 5.53 -21.13
CA THR A 40 -3.25 5.95 -21.80
C THR A 40 -3.75 4.83 -22.72
N PRO A 41 -4.83 4.10 -22.37
CA PRO A 41 -5.62 4.21 -21.15
C PRO A 41 -4.86 3.71 -19.90
N PRO A 42 -5.20 4.19 -18.70
CA PRO A 42 -4.54 3.76 -17.46
C PRO A 42 -4.79 2.27 -17.18
N ASP A 43 -3.74 1.59 -16.73
CA ASP A 43 -3.80 0.21 -16.27
C ASP A 43 -3.91 0.17 -14.73
N PHE A 44 -4.98 -0.43 -14.22
CA PHE A 44 -5.24 -0.51 -12.78
C PHE A 44 -4.83 -1.87 -12.19
N THR A 45 -4.18 -2.75 -12.95
CA THR A 45 -3.84 -4.12 -12.50
C THR A 45 -3.06 -4.12 -11.19
N CYS A 46 -1.93 -3.41 -11.11
CA CYS A 46 -1.14 -3.33 -9.87
C CYS A 46 -1.88 -2.58 -8.75
N ALA A 47 -2.66 -1.56 -9.09
CA ALA A 47 -3.46 -0.81 -8.10
C ALA A 47 -4.53 -1.69 -7.43
N LEU A 48 -5.21 -2.54 -8.20
CA LEU A 48 -6.22 -3.47 -7.69
C LEU A 48 -5.61 -4.59 -6.83
N GLU A 49 -4.42 -5.06 -7.18
CA GLU A 49 -3.65 -5.99 -6.33
C GLU A 49 -3.28 -5.34 -5.00
N LEU A 50 -2.77 -4.10 -5.02
CA LEU A 50 -2.47 -3.34 -3.81
C LEU A 50 -3.72 -3.15 -2.94
N LEU A 51 -4.85 -2.78 -3.54
CA LEU A 51 -6.12 -2.60 -2.83
C LEU A 51 -6.61 -3.91 -2.18
N ARG A 52 -6.37 -5.06 -2.81
CA ARG A 52 -6.67 -6.39 -2.25
C ARG A 52 -5.82 -6.66 -1.00
N GLU A 53 -4.53 -6.33 -1.03
CA GLU A 53 -3.65 -6.47 0.13
C GLU A 53 -4.07 -5.52 1.27
N VAL A 54 -4.34 -4.26 0.95
CA VAL A 54 -4.84 -3.26 1.92
C VAL A 54 -6.13 -3.74 2.58
N LYS A 55 -7.09 -4.27 1.80
CA LYS A 55 -8.32 -4.87 2.33
C LYS A 55 -8.00 -5.98 3.33
N ALA A 56 -7.11 -6.91 2.98
CA ALA A 56 -6.76 -8.02 3.85
C ALA A 56 -6.12 -7.55 5.17
N ILE A 57 -5.21 -6.57 5.10
CA ILE A 57 -4.57 -5.98 6.28
C ILE A 57 -5.62 -5.29 7.15
N LEU A 58 -6.45 -4.41 6.59
CA LEU A 58 -7.51 -3.72 7.34
C LEU A 58 -8.44 -4.72 8.04
N LEU A 59 -8.89 -5.77 7.34
CA LEU A 59 -9.76 -6.81 7.90
C LEU A 59 -9.09 -7.63 9.02
N SER A 60 -7.76 -7.80 8.97
CA SER A 60 -6.98 -8.48 10.00
C SER A 60 -6.80 -7.65 11.27
N LEU A 61 -6.81 -6.32 11.14
CA LEU A 61 -6.71 -5.38 12.26
C LEU A 61 -8.06 -5.21 12.99
N LEU A 62 -9.17 -5.57 12.37
CA LEU A 62 -10.50 -5.52 12.98
C LEU A 62 -10.68 -6.59 14.06
N LEU A 63 -11.22 -6.17 15.20
CA LEU A 63 -11.58 -7.08 16.29
C LEU A 63 -12.81 -7.92 15.93
N LEU A 64 -12.89 -9.15 16.46
CA LEU A 64 -13.98 -10.13 16.23
C LEU A 64 -15.40 -9.59 16.46
N ARG A 65 -15.57 -8.52 17.24
CA ARG A 65 -16.89 -7.93 17.55
C ARG A 65 -17.33 -6.81 16.60
N GLN A 66 -16.46 -6.37 15.68
CA GLN A 66 -16.70 -5.22 14.80
C GLN A 66 -17.38 -5.62 13.47
N ASN A 67 -18.43 -6.44 13.52
CA ASN A 67 -19.08 -6.99 12.33
C ASN A 67 -19.63 -5.91 11.37
N CYS A 68 -20.18 -4.81 11.90
CA CYS A 68 -20.66 -3.71 11.07
C CYS A 68 -19.50 -3.01 10.33
N LEU A 69 -18.37 -2.79 11.00
CA LEU A 69 -17.20 -2.16 10.38
C LEU A 69 -16.55 -3.10 9.36
N ARG A 70 -16.49 -4.40 9.65
CA ARG A 70 -16.07 -5.44 8.70
C ARG A 70 -16.86 -5.38 7.40
N ASN A 71 -18.19 -5.39 7.49
CA ASN A 71 -19.05 -5.33 6.30
C ASN A 71 -18.82 -4.05 5.48
N LYS A 72 -18.66 -2.90 6.16
CA LYS A 72 -18.36 -1.62 5.49
C LYS A 72 -17.01 -1.66 4.75
N VAL A 73 -15.99 -2.28 5.35
CA VAL A 73 -14.69 -2.48 4.69
C VAL A 73 -14.83 -3.42 3.50
N GLU A 74 -15.59 -4.51 3.65
CA GLU A 74 -15.80 -5.48 2.57
C GLU A 74 -16.52 -4.88 1.37
N GLU A 75 -17.53 -4.04 1.60
CA GLU A 75 -18.32 -3.33 0.59
C GLU A 75 -17.52 -2.22 -0.10
N ALA A 76 -16.86 -1.35 0.67
CA ALA A 76 -16.11 -0.23 0.10
C ALA A 76 -14.81 -0.66 -0.62
N LEU A 77 -14.24 -1.81 -0.24
CA LEU A 77 -13.10 -2.42 -0.92
C LEU A 77 -13.54 -3.68 -1.69
N ASP A 78 -14.70 -3.66 -2.33
CA ASP A 78 -15.09 -4.70 -3.28
C ASP A 78 -14.22 -4.60 -4.54
N ILE A 79 -13.25 -5.52 -4.66
CA ILE A 79 -12.25 -5.49 -5.72
C ILE A 79 -12.88 -5.73 -7.10
N ASP A 80 -13.95 -6.51 -7.17
CA ASP A 80 -14.63 -6.78 -8.44
C ASP A 80 -15.40 -5.54 -8.90
N LEU A 81 -16.05 -4.83 -7.98
CA LEU A 81 -16.70 -3.55 -8.27
C LEU A 81 -15.69 -2.48 -8.67
N LEU A 82 -14.61 -2.31 -7.91
CA LEU A 82 -13.55 -1.32 -8.20
C LEU A 82 -12.88 -1.59 -9.55
N LYS A 83 -12.72 -2.86 -9.93
CA LYS A 83 -12.24 -3.24 -11.26
C LYS A 83 -13.21 -2.80 -12.35
N GLN A 84 -14.51 -3.04 -12.17
CA GLN A 84 -15.52 -2.59 -13.12
C GLN A 84 -15.53 -1.06 -13.25
N GLU A 85 -15.45 -0.33 -12.15
CA GLU A 85 -15.41 1.13 -12.16
C GLU A 85 -14.16 1.66 -12.88
N ALA A 86 -13.02 1.01 -12.69
CA ALA A 86 -11.77 1.35 -13.36
C ALA A 86 -11.83 1.11 -14.87
N GLU A 87 -12.37 -0.03 -15.31
CA GLU A 87 -12.53 -0.37 -16.73
C GLU A 87 -13.47 0.60 -17.47
N HIS A 88 -14.47 1.14 -16.78
CA HIS A 88 -15.37 2.16 -17.32
C HIS A 88 -14.87 3.60 -17.13
N GLY A 89 -13.73 3.80 -16.48
CA GLY A 89 -13.16 5.13 -16.21
C GLY A 89 -13.98 5.98 -15.22
N VAL A 90 -14.79 5.35 -14.38
CA VAL A 90 -15.66 6.03 -13.39
C VAL A 90 -15.17 5.89 -11.95
N LEU A 91 -14.05 5.20 -11.73
CA LEU A 91 -13.46 5.00 -10.41
C LEU A 91 -13.05 6.33 -9.75
N ASP A 92 -13.63 6.62 -8.59
CA ASP A 92 -13.30 7.80 -7.77
C ASP A 92 -12.12 7.50 -6.82
N VAL A 93 -10.90 7.65 -7.36
CA VAL A 93 -9.65 7.43 -6.61
C VAL A 93 -9.51 8.36 -5.39
N PRO A 94 -9.81 9.69 -5.48
CA PRO A 94 -9.79 10.56 -4.30
C PRO A 94 -10.73 10.12 -3.19
N HIS A 95 -11.95 9.68 -3.51
CA HIS A 95 -12.89 9.18 -2.50
C HIS A 95 -12.37 7.90 -1.83
N LEU A 96 -11.94 6.93 -2.64
CA LEU A 96 -11.42 5.64 -2.16
C LEU A 96 -10.21 5.81 -1.24
N SER A 97 -9.25 6.65 -1.64
CA SER A 97 -8.03 6.90 -0.86
C SER A 97 -8.33 7.57 0.48
N ASN A 98 -9.23 8.55 0.51
CA ASN A 98 -9.68 9.19 1.75
C ASN A 98 -10.38 8.18 2.69
N TYR A 99 -11.21 7.29 2.14
CA TYR A 99 -11.86 6.25 2.92
C TYR A 99 -10.83 5.32 3.61
N ILE A 100 -9.86 4.82 2.85
CA ILE A 100 -8.79 3.94 3.37
C ILE A 100 -7.99 4.67 4.45
N LEU A 101 -7.58 5.91 4.20
CA LEU A 101 -6.78 6.68 5.14
C LEU A 101 -7.54 6.94 6.45
N ASN A 102 -8.82 7.30 6.37
CA ASN A 102 -9.67 7.49 7.55
C ASN A 102 -9.85 6.20 8.35
N LEU A 103 -9.98 5.05 7.68
CA LEU A 103 -10.02 3.75 8.35
C LEU A 103 -8.70 3.43 9.07
N MET A 104 -7.55 3.69 8.44
CA MET A 104 -6.25 3.48 9.08
C MET A 104 -6.10 4.35 10.32
N ILE A 105 -6.50 5.63 10.25
CA ILE A 105 -6.49 6.53 11.43
C ILE A 105 -7.35 5.95 12.55
N LEU A 106 -8.56 5.47 12.23
CA LEU A 106 -9.46 4.88 13.21
C LEU A 106 -8.86 3.63 13.89
N LEU A 107 -8.14 2.80 13.14
CA LEU A 107 -7.51 1.58 13.65
C LEU A 107 -6.21 1.83 14.42
N CYS A 108 -5.51 2.93 14.13
CA CYS A 108 -4.25 3.29 14.77
C CYS A 108 -4.41 4.20 16.00
N ALA A 109 -5.59 4.77 16.23
CA ALA A 109 -5.85 5.60 17.40
C ALA A 109 -5.98 4.73 18.67
N PRO A 110 -5.30 5.08 19.78
CA PRO A 110 -5.51 4.41 21.07
C PRO A 110 -6.92 4.73 21.59
N VAL A 111 -7.62 3.69 22.07
CA VAL A 111 -8.94 3.80 22.73
C VAL A 111 -8.79 4.20 24.18
#